data_AF-A0A9Q3D624-F1
#
_entry.id   AF-A0A9Q3D624-F1
#
_cell.length_a   1.000
_cell.length_b   1.000
_cell.length_c   1.000
_cell.angle_alpha   90.00
_cell.angle_beta   90.00
_cell.angle_gamma   90.00
#
_symmetry.space_group_name_H-M   'P 1'
#
loop_
_entity.id
_entity.type
_entity.pdbx_description
1 polymer ?
#
loop_
_entity_poly.entity_id
_entity_poly.type
_entity_poly.pdbx_seq_one_letter_code
_entity_poly.pdbx_strand_id
1 'polypeptide(L)'
;MLRKNRPAFSIGEEQLGKLKGHDIELYLDLQRPYPPMLRRPPCPESLETRKAIEKHINELLEMDVIRKIGHNEIEPRQQASRVHQER
;
A
#
# COMPACT_ATOMS: atom_id res chain seq x y z
N MET A 1 -25.26 -18.74 16.64
CA MET A 1 -24.29 -17.63 16.61
C MET A 1 -23.47 -17.63 15.31
N LEU A 2 -22.57 -18.61 15.07
CA LEU A 2 -21.68 -18.60 13.88
C LEU A 2 -22.38 -18.52 12.51
N ARG A 3 -23.47 -19.26 12.28
CA ARG A 3 -24.16 -19.26 10.97
C ARG A 3 -24.90 -17.95 10.64
N LYS A 4 -25.41 -17.25 11.66
CA LYS A 4 -26.21 -16.02 11.48
C LYS A 4 -25.34 -14.79 11.24
N ASN A 5 -24.15 -14.77 11.86
CA ASN A 5 -23.21 -13.64 11.77
C ASN A 5 -22.00 -14.00 10.90
N ARG A 6 -22.14 -14.96 9.98
CA ARG A 6 -21.05 -15.41 9.09
C ARG A 6 -20.25 -14.27 8.42
N PRO A 7 -20.86 -13.19 7.91
CA PRO A 7 -20.09 -12.08 7.30
C PRO A 7 -19.35 -11.20 8.31
N ALA A 8 -19.62 -11.33 9.62
CA ALA A 8 -18.88 -10.60 10.65
C ALA A 8 -17.55 -11.28 11.02
N PHE A 9 -17.29 -12.47 10.47
CA PHE A 9 -16.03 -13.20 10.69
C PHE A 9 -15.18 -13.08 9.44
N SER A 10 -13.87 -12.94 9.63
CA SER A 10 -12.87 -13.01 8.56
C SER A 10 -12.73 -14.44 8.04
N ILE A 11 -13.76 -14.93 7.35
CA ILE A 11 -13.74 -16.19 6.60
C ILE A 11 -13.12 -15.84 5.24
N GLY A 12 -12.10 -16.59 4.82
CA GLY A 12 -11.18 -16.23 3.72
C GLY A 12 -11.75 -16.09 2.31
N GLU A 13 -13.07 -15.92 2.17
CA GLU A 13 -13.78 -15.67 0.91
C GLU A 13 -13.98 -14.15 0.66
N GLU A 14 -13.85 -13.30 1.67
CA GLU A 14 -14.08 -11.86 1.56
C GLU A 14 -12.77 -11.06 1.37
N GLN A 15 -12.76 -10.14 0.40
CA GLN A 15 -11.61 -9.29 0.10
C GLN A 15 -11.37 -8.31 1.25
N LEU A 16 -10.18 -8.36 1.86
CA LEU A 16 -9.73 -7.35 2.82
C LEU A 16 -9.70 -5.98 2.12
N GLY A 17 -10.17 -4.94 2.80
CA GLY A 17 -10.05 -3.55 2.30
C GLY A 17 -11.15 -3.07 1.36
N LYS A 18 -12.23 -3.85 1.11
CA LYS A 18 -13.36 -3.40 0.27
C LYS A 18 -14.27 -2.33 0.90
N LEU A 19 -13.89 -1.80 2.07
CA LEU A 19 -14.61 -0.72 2.76
C LEU A 19 -14.35 0.61 2.05
N LYS A 20 -15.32 1.06 1.24
CA LYS A 20 -15.25 2.36 0.57
C LYS A 20 -15.33 3.51 1.59
N GLY A 21 -14.60 4.60 1.32
CA GLY A 21 -14.73 5.87 2.07
C GLY A 21 -13.83 6.02 3.30
N HIS A 22 -12.88 5.10 3.52
CA HIS A 22 -11.88 5.18 4.60
C HIS A 22 -10.47 5.49 4.06
N ASP A 23 -10.40 6.18 2.92
CA ASP A 23 -9.13 6.59 2.32
C ASP A 23 -8.43 7.60 3.25
N ILE A 24 -7.15 7.39 3.51
CA ILE A 24 -6.34 8.25 4.38
C ILE A 24 -5.41 9.10 3.51
N GLU A 25 -5.45 10.41 3.72
CA GLU A 25 -4.44 11.33 3.17
C GLU A 25 -3.37 11.60 4.21
N LEU A 26 -2.13 11.22 3.89
CA LEU A 26 -0.96 11.46 4.74
C LEU A 26 -0.16 12.63 4.20
N TYR A 27 0.10 13.61 5.06
CA TYR A 27 0.90 14.79 4.75
C TYR A 27 2.23 14.73 5.52
N LEU A 28 3.31 15.10 4.85
CA LEU A 28 4.60 15.29 5.52
C LEU A 28 4.73 16.75 5.93
N ASP A 29 5.07 16.99 7.19
CA ASP A 29 5.33 18.35 7.72
C ASP A 29 6.65 18.97 7.20
N LEU A 30 7.37 18.25 6.33
CA LEU A 30 8.68 18.62 5.81
C LEU A 30 8.64 18.71 4.28
N GLN A 31 9.32 19.70 3.73
CA GLN A 31 9.49 19.87 2.29
C GLN A 31 10.74 19.13 1.78
N ARG A 32 10.77 18.82 0.48
CA ARG A 32 11.94 18.21 -0.16
C ARG A 32 13.16 19.13 -0.05
N PRO A 33 14.40 18.59 0.05
CA PRO A 33 14.77 17.18 -0.09
C PRO A 33 14.45 16.35 1.16
N TYR A 34 13.89 15.15 0.94
CA TYR A 34 13.57 14.23 2.03
C TYR A 34 14.84 13.74 2.74
N PRO A 35 14.79 13.51 4.07
CA PRO A 35 15.92 12.98 4.81
C PRO A 35 16.48 11.69 4.17
N PRO A 36 17.82 11.51 4.13
CA PRO A 36 18.45 10.31 3.56
C PRO A 36 17.94 9.00 4.17
N MET A 37 17.43 9.05 5.40
CA MET A 37 16.83 7.92 6.12
C MET A 37 15.65 7.28 5.39
N LEU A 38 14.99 7.99 4.48
CA LEU A 38 13.90 7.45 3.64
C LEU A 38 14.42 6.67 2.43
N ARG A 39 15.74 6.67 2.17
CA ARG A 39 16.37 5.97 1.03
C ARG A 39 17.30 4.85 1.49
N ARG A 40 16.84 4.02 2.44
CA ARG A 40 17.62 2.85 2.84
C ARG A 40 17.46 1.76 1.77
N PRO A 41 18.54 1.13 1.30
CA PRO A 41 18.41 -0.07 0.49
C PRO A 41 17.68 -1.16 1.29
N PRO A 42 16.98 -2.08 0.63
CA PRO A 42 16.42 -3.25 1.28
C PRO A 42 17.50 -4.00 2.07
N CYS A 43 17.14 -4.51 3.24
CA CYS A 43 18.03 -5.38 4.00
C CYS A 43 18.31 -6.65 3.18
N PRO A 44 19.55 -7.17 3.13
CA PRO A 44 19.81 -8.44 2.50
C PRO A 44 19.07 -9.57 3.24
N GLU A 45 18.47 -10.48 2.49
CA GLU A 45 17.72 -11.61 3.05
C GLU A 45 18.18 -12.95 2.49
N SER A 46 17.93 -14.02 3.25
CA SER A 46 18.22 -15.39 2.83
C SER A 46 17.30 -15.84 1.69
N LEU A 47 17.73 -16.82 0.89
CA LEU A 47 16.92 -17.37 -0.20
C LEU A 47 15.61 -17.99 0.29
N GLU A 48 15.63 -18.63 1.46
CA GLU A 48 14.44 -19.26 2.05
C GLU A 48 13.45 -18.19 2.52
N THR A 49 13.94 -17.17 3.21
CA THR A 49 13.14 -16.03 3.67
C THR A 49 12.50 -15.31 2.49
N ARG A 50 13.27 -15.05 1.44
CA ARG A 50 12.77 -14.41 0.22
C ARG A 50 11.61 -15.20 -0.41
N LYS A 51 11.73 -16.52 -0.54
CA LYS A 51 10.66 -17.36 -1.10
C LYS A 51 9.39 -17.34 -0.26
N ALA A 52 9.53 -17.37 1.07
CA ALA A 52 8.38 -17.30 1.98
C ALA A 52 7.67 -15.95 1.88
N ILE A 53 8.42 -14.86 1.83
CA ILE A 53 7.88 -13.50 1.66
C ILE A 53 7.22 -13.34 0.29
N GLU A 54 7.83 -13.84 -0.78
CA GLU A 54 7.30 -13.74 -2.14
C GLU A 54 5.92 -14.39 -2.28
N LYS A 55 5.69 -15.52 -1.59
CA LYS A 55 4.36 -16.13 -1.50
C LYS A 55 3.32 -15.16 -0.95
N HIS A 56 3.62 -14.51 0.19
CA HIS A 56 2.69 -13.57 0.82
C HIS A 56 2.52 -12.28 0.04
N ILE A 57 3.56 -11.80 -0.64
CA ILE A 57 3.45 -10.66 -1.57
C ILE A 57 2.43 -10.97 -2.67
N ASN A 58 2.48 -12.17 -3.26
CA ASN A 58 1.54 -12.57 -4.31
C ASN A 58 0.10 -12.64 -3.77
N GLU A 59 -0.12 -13.21 -2.58
CA GLU A 59 -1.43 -13.21 -1.92
C GLU A 59 -1.98 -11.79 -1.74
N LEU A 60 -1.14 -10.84 -1.28
CA LEU A 60 -1.55 -9.45 -1.08
C LEU A 60 -1.82 -8.69 -2.39
N LEU A 61 -1.11 -9.04 -3.49
CA LEU A 61 -1.36 -8.50 -4.82
C LEU A 61 -2.70 -8.99 -5.38
N GLU A 62 -3.02 -10.28 -5.23
CA GLU A 62 -4.30 -10.85 -5.66
C GLU A 62 -5.49 -10.23 -4.90
N MET A 63 -5.27 -9.85 -3.64
CA MET A 63 -6.25 -9.19 -2.80
C MET A 63 -6.38 -7.68 -3.04
N ASP A 64 -5.59 -7.10 -3.94
CA ASP A 64 -5.53 -5.65 -4.21
C ASP A 64 -5.22 -4.80 -2.95
N VAL A 65 -4.52 -5.40 -1.98
CA VAL A 65 -4.08 -4.71 -0.76
C VAL A 65 -2.79 -3.92 -1.03
N ILE A 66 -1.92 -4.46 -1.89
CA ILE A 66 -0.71 -3.80 -2.37
C ILE A 66 -0.72 -3.76 -3.88
N ARG A 67 -0.04 -2.77 -4.46
CA ARG A 67 0.14 -2.63 -5.91
C ARG A 67 1.57 -2.26 -6.26
N LYS A 68 1.99 -2.57 -7.47
CA LYS A 68 3.29 -2.14 -8.00
C LYS A 68 3.23 -0.64 -8.31
N ILE A 69 4.17 0.12 -7.75
CA ILE A 69 4.32 1.57 -7.97
C ILE A 69 5.70 1.85 -8.58
N GLY A 70 5.75 2.73 -9.57
CA GLY A 70 7.00 3.19 -10.16
C GLY A 70 7.78 4.13 -9.24
N HIS A 71 9.11 4.15 -9.32
CA HIS A 71 9.98 4.99 -8.48
C HIS A 71 9.66 6.50 -8.52
N ASN A 72 8.93 6.97 -9.54
CA ASN A 72 8.56 8.37 -9.74
C ASN A 72 7.04 8.58 -9.89
N GLU A 73 6.23 7.59 -9.53
CA GLU A 73 4.78 7.74 -9.61
C GLU A 73 4.31 8.79 -8.58
N ILE A 74 3.68 9.85 -9.07
CA ILE A 74 3.01 10.84 -8.25
C ILE A 74 1.53 10.48 -8.32
N GLU A 75 0.89 10.29 -7.18
CA GLU A 75 -0.56 10.05 -7.10
C GLU A 75 -1.31 11.06 -7.99
N PRO A 76 -2.23 10.62 -8.88
CA PRO A 76 -2.85 11.49 -9.89
C PRO A 76 -3.53 12.74 -9.31
N ARG A 77 -4.03 12.65 -8.06
CA ARG A 77 -4.60 13.79 -7.33
C ARG A 77 -3.58 14.89 -7.00
N GLN A 78 -2.32 14.54 -6.74
CA GLN A 78 -1.25 15.51 -6.49
C GLN A 78 -0.74 16.18 -7.77
N GLN A 79 -0.95 15.55 -8.92
CA GLN A 79 -0.54 16.08 -10.22
C GLN A 79 -1.41 17.29 -10.63
N ALA A 80 -2.71 17.27 -10.31
CA ALA A 80 -3.63 18.37 -10.55
C ALA A 80 -3.27 19.64 -9.73
N SER A 81 -2.87 19.48 -8.48
CA SER A 81 -2.51 20.60 -7.59
C SER A 81 -1.21 21.30 -8.01
N ARG A 82 -0.27 20.58 -8.63
CA ARG A 82 0.97 21.18 -9.17
C ARG A 82 0.72 22.07 -10.38
N VAL A 83 -0.19 21.70 -11.27
CA VAL A 83 -0.49 22.47 -12.49
C VAL A 83 -1.10 23.85 -12.19
N HIS A 84 -1.71 24.03 -11.01
CA HIS A 84 -2.27 25.31 -10.59
C HIS A 84 -1.28 26.23 -9.85
N GLN A 85 -0.11 25.74 -9.45
CA GLN A 85 0.93 26.52 -8.77
C GLN A 85 2.00 27.07 -9.72
N GLU A 86 2.05 26.59 -10.97
CA GLU A 86 3.02 27.01 -11.99
C GLU A 86 2.41 27.95 -13.05
N ARG A 87 1.31 28.64 -12.74
CA ARG A 87 0.72 29.74 -13.53
C ARG A 87 0.66 31.01 -12.72
#